data_AF-A0A4R2ZUN2-F1
#
_entry.id   AF-A0A4R2ZUN2-F1
#
_cell.length_a   1.000
_cell.length_b   1.000
_cell.length_c   1.000
_cell.angle_alpha   90.00
_cell.angle_beta   90.00
_cell.angle_gamma   90.00
#
_symmetry.space_group_name_H-M   'P 1'
#
loop_
_entity.id
_entity.type
_entity.pdbx_description
1 polymer ?
#
loop_
_entity_poly.entity_id
_entity_poly.type
_entity_poly.pdbx_seq_one_letter_code
_entity_poly.pdbx_strand_id
1 'polypeptide(L)'
;MKTLRQDRFKTRVMKEFQTHNREQPLKSILKVKPPEQYYAQFTSPLNGLDSYSAVVRDEKADILRISLVNMAIYEFYLFAFGLSANFPVSRIFIYDDNRCQYLHTQDCGDSALWREKYLYCYEITLPAATEREEYQQRILNDLDSMFQLEVKIEKEHVVSDIYYNEKLGCPVATSWHEQTVMTIKPKNVLCS
;
A
#
# COMPACT_ATOMS: atom_id res chain seq x y z
N MET A 1 28.99 26.52 22.74
CA MET A 1 27.51 26.63 22.69
C MET A 1 27.09 27.07 21.30
N LYS A 2 26.49 26.17 20.51
CA LYS A 2 25.83 26.50 19.25
C LYS A 2 24.46 25.82 19.27
N THR A 3 23.43 26.66 19.30
CA THR A 3 22.01 26.32 19.37
C THR A 3 21.60 25.65 18.05
N LEU A 4 21.39 24.34 18.07
CA LEU A 4 20.82 23.62 16.93
C LEU A 4 19.30 23.80 16.95
N ARG A 5 18.79 24.51 15.93
CA ARG A 5 17.36 24.71 15.66
C ARG A 5 16.65 23.36 15.54
N GLN A 6 15.71 23.10 16.46
CA GLN A 6 14.82 21.93 16.51
C GLN A 6 13.67 21.96 15.47
N ASP A 7 13.77 22.73 14.38
CA ASP A 7 12.62 23.05 13.52
C ASP A 7 12.45 22.18 12.25
N ARG A 8 12.76 20.87 12.27
CA ARG A 8 12.53 20.02 11.09
C ARG A 8 11.93 18.63 11.31
N PHE A 9 11.36 18.36 12.48
CA PHE A 9 10.41 17.26 12.62
C PHE A 9 9.01 17.85 12.77
N LYS A 10 8.41 18.27 11.65
CA LYS A 10 6.95 18.27 11.57
C LYS A 10 6.54 16.80 11.51
N THR A 11 6.48 16.16 12.68
CA THR A 11 5.67 14.97 12.88
C THR A 11 4.32 15.34 12.29
N ARG A 12 3.95 14.69 11.17
CA ARG A 12 2.60 14.82 10.64
C ARG A 12 1.72 14.42 11.82
N VAL A 13 1.02 15.41 12.39
CA VAL A 13 0.04 15.17 13.43
C VAL A 13 -0.84 14.08 12.87
N MET A 14 -0.88 12.95 13.58
CA MET A 14 -1.84 11.90 13.30
C MET A 14 -3.18 12.59 13.19
N LYS A 15 -3.77 12.64 12.00
CA LYS A 15 -5.22 12.61 11.96
C LYS A 15 -5.53 11.24 12.52
N GLU A 16 -5.80 11.19 13.82
CA GLU A 16 -6.71 10.21 14.39
C GLU A 16 -7.75 9.93 13.32
N PHE A 17 -7.87 8.65 12.94
CA PHE A 17 -8.85 8.15 11.98
C PHE A 17 -10.08 9.04 12.04
N GLN A 18 -10.25 9.90 11.03
CA GLN A 18 -11.34 10.86 11.08
C GLN A 18 -12.60 10.03 11.17
N THR A 19 -13.28 10.21 12.28
CA THR A 19 -14.56 9.64 12.67
C THR A 19 -15.64 10.16 11.74
N HIS A 20 -15.56 9.84 10.45
CA HIS A 20 -16.62 10.02 9.50
C HIS A 20 -17.25 8.66 9.24
N ASN A 21 -18.45 8.50 9.79
CA ASN A 21 -19.31 7.32 9.77
C ASN A 21 -18.66 6.01 10.22
N ARG A 22 -18.72 5.72 11.53
CA ARG A 22 -18.43 4.39 12.11
C ARG A 22 -19.16 3.22 11.42
N GLU A 23 -20.23 3.49 10.68
CA GLU A 23 -20.99 2.49 9.91
C GLU A 23 -20.48 2.23 8.48
N GLN A 24 -19.70 3.13 7.88
CA GLN A 24 -19.24 2.97 6.49
C GLN A 24 -18.38 1.72 6.28
N PRO A 25 -17.45 1.36 7.19
CA PRO A 25 -16.69 0.10 7.09
C PRO A 25 -17.60 -1.14 7.14
N LEU A 26 -18.81 -1.03 7.68
CA LEU A 26 -19.74 -2.14 7.92
C LEU A 26 -20.65 -2.46 6.74
N LYS A 27 -20.62 -1.67 5.66
CA LYS A 27 -21.43 -1.90 4.45
C LYS A 27 -20.53 -2.25 3.26
N SER A 28 -21.10 -2.96 2.30
CA SER A 28 -20.43 -3.23 1.02
C SER A 28 -20.20 -1.92 0.27
N ILE A 29 -19.05 -1.79 -0.38
CA ILE A 29 -18.69 -0.61 -1.17
C ILE A 29 -19.36 -0.63 -2.56
N LEU A 30 -19.89 -1.78 -2.96
CA LEU A 30 -20.55 -1.98 -4.24
C LEU A 30 -22.00 -1.49 -4.17
N LYS A 31 -22.37 -0.61 -5.12
CA LYS A 31 -23.76 -0.12 -5.25
C LYS A 31 -24.72 -1.23 -5.68
N VAL A 32 -24.25 -2.11 -6.57
CA VAL A 32 -24.97 -3.30 -7.04
C VAL A 32 -24.16 -4.50 -6.57
N LYS A 33 -24.73 -5.32 -5.69
CA LYS A 33 -24.06 -6.51 -5.21
C LYS A 33 -24.06 -7.59 -6.30
N PRO A 34 -22.95 -8.30 -6.48
CA PRO A 34 -22.94 -9.52 -7.28
C PRO A 34 -23.98 -10.52 -6.76
N PRO A 35 -24.58 -11.33 -7.65
CA PRO A 35 -25.51 -12.39 -7.24
C PRO A 35 -24.82 -13.49 -6.44
N GLU A 36 -23.51 -13.67 -6.61
CA GLU A 36 -22.68 -14.60 -5.85
C GLU A 36 -22.50 -14.11 -4.40
N GLN A 37 -22.60 -15.03 -3.44
CA GLN A 37 -22.31 -14.73 -2.04
C GLN A 37 -20.83 -14.39 -1.81
N TYR A 38 -19.94 -15.13 -2.49
CA TYR A 38 -18.49 -14.97 -2.43
C TYR A 38 -17.97 -14.44 -3.76
N TYR A 39 -17.42 -13.23 -3.74
CA TYR A 39 -16.90 -12.55 -4.92
C TYR A 39 -15.63 -11.77 -4.58
N ALA A 40 -14.91 -11.34 -5.62
CA ALA A 40 -13.83 -10.38 -5.55
C ALA A 40 -14.02 -9.39 -6.71
N GLN A 41 -13.95 -8.08 -6.43
CA GLN A 41 -14.20 -7.08 -7.46
C GLN A 41 -13.39 -5.81 -7.26
N PHE A 42 -12.76 -5.36 -8.34
CA PHE A 42 -12.18 -4.03 -8.45
C PHE A 42 -13.20 -3.04 -9.04
N THR A 43 -13.17 -1.82 -8.52
CA THR A 43 -13.99 -0.71 -8.99
C THR A 43 -13.18 0.58 -9.04
N SER A 44 -13.68 1.54 -9.81
CA SER A 44 -13.15 2.91 -9.84
C SER A 44 -13.17 3.55 -8.44
N PRO A 45 -12.31 4.56 -8.20
CA PRO A 45 -12.27 5.22 -6.91
C PRO A 45 -13.63 5.87 -6.58
N LEU A 46 -14.00 5.81 -5.31
CA LEU A 46 -15.25 6.35 -4.81
C LEU A 46 -15.07 7.79 -4.35
N ASN A 47 -15.68 8.71 -5.09
CA ASN A 47 -15.67 10.14 -4.74
C ASN A 47 -16.31 10.39 -3.36
N GLY A 48 -15.70 11.28 -2.58
CA GLY A 48 -16.19 11.67 -1.26
C GLY A 48 -15.84 10.68 -0.13
N LEU A 49 -15.08 9.63 -0.42
CA LEU A 49 -14.51 8.74 0.60
C LEU A 49 -13.00 8.92 0.70
N ASP A 50 -12.49 8.93 1.93
CA ASP A 50 -11.06 8.80 2.18
C ASP A 50 -10.60 7.36 1.96
N SER A 51 -9.28 7.17 1.86
CA SER A 51 -8.67 5.85 1.71
C SER A 51 -8.78 5.06 3.01
N TYR A 52 -9.27 3.81 2.96
CA TYR A 52 -9.35 2.95 4.15
C TYR A 52 -9.33 1.47 3.79
N SER A 53 -8.90 0.65 4.75
CA SER A 53 -9.11 -0.81 4.74
C SER A 53 -10.05 -1.22 5.86
N ALA A 54 -10.88 -2.22 5.61
CA ALA A 54 -11.79 -2.80 6.59
C ALA A 54 -11.87 -4.31 6.42
N VAL A 55 -11.91 -5.03 7.54
CA VAL A 55 -12.17 -6.48 7.59
C VAL A 55 -13.35 -6.67 8.52
N VAL A 56 -14.46 -7.18 7.98
CA VAL A 56 -15.73 -7.34 8.70
C VAL A 56 -16.16 -8.78 8.61
N ARG A 57 -16.32 -9.43 9.76
CA ARG A 57 -16.79 -10.81 9.88
C ARG A 57 -18.22 -10.82 10.37
N ASP A 58 -19.09 -11.52 9.66
CA ASP A 58 -20.47 -11.81 10.01
C ASP A 58 -20.67 -13.34 10.02
N GLU A 59 -20.62 -13.91 11.21
CA GLU A 59 -20.80 -15.36 11.40
C GLU A 59 -22.21 -15.84 11.08
N LYS A 60 -23.22 -14.97 11.20
CA LYS A 60 -24.62 -15.36 10.93
C LYS A 60 -24.88 -15.50 9.43
N ALA A 61 -24.24 -14.65 8.64
CA ALA A 61 -24.33 -14.68 7.19
C ALA A 61 -23.25 -15.57 6.54
N ASP A 62 -22.35 -16.15 7.33
CA ASP A 62 -21.13 -16.85 6.86
C ASP A 62 -20.30 -15.98 5.89
N ILE A 63 -20.05 -14.72 6.25
CA ILE A 63 -19.32 -13.77 5.40
C ILE A 63 -18.16 -13.14 6.15
N LEU A 64 -16.96 -13.24 5.58
CA LEU A 64 -15.83 -12.35 5.80
C LEU A 64 -15.75 -11.38 4.62
N ARG A 65 -15.95 -10.09 4.87
CA ARG A 65 -15.81 -9.04 3.86
C ARG A 65 -14.56 -8.21 4.12
N ILE A 66 -13.79 -7.99 3.06
CA ILE A 66 -12.62 -7.12 3.09
C ILE A 66 -12.84 -6.02 2.06
N SER A 67 -12.75 -4.77 2.49
CA SER A 67 -12.91 -3.61 1.63
C SER A 67 -11.63 -2.78 1.70
N LEU A 68 -11.03 -2.51 0.55
CA LEU A 68 -9.82 -1.72 0.36
C LEU A 68 -10.19 -0.56 -0.57
N VAL A 69 -10.43 0.62 0.01
CA VAL A 69 -11.10 1.74 -0.67
C VAL A 69 -10.10 2.84 -0.98
N ASN A 70 -10.17 3.35 -2.21
CA ASN A 70 -9.36 4.47 -2.71
C ASN A 70 -7.87 4.28 -2.41
N MET A 71 -7.34 3.09 -2.72
CA MET A 71 -5.95 2.72 -2.47
C MET A 71 -5.14 2.73 -3.76
N ALA A 72 -3.87 3.11 -3.65
CA ALA A 72 -2.89 2.97 -4.69
C ALA A 72 -2.46 1.49 -4.81
N ILE A 73 -1.89 1.12 -5.96
CA ILE A 73 -1.48 -0.26 -6.24
C ILE A 73 -0.61 -0.83 -5.11
N TYR A 74 0.41 -0.10 -4.66
CA TYR A 74 1.32 -0.57 -3.61
C TYR A 74 0.62 -0.79 -2.26
N GLU A 75 -0.44 -0.04 -1.96
CA GLU A 75 -1.16 -0.15 -0.69
C GLU A 75 -1.94 -1.46 -0.59
N PHE A 76 -2.48 -1.95 -1.71
CA PHE A 76 -3.07 -3.29 -1.77
C PHE A 76 -2.04 -4.37 -1.45
N TYR A 77 -0.83 -4.27 -2.04
CA TYR A 77 0.25 -5.21 -1.75
C TYR A 77 0.70 -5.12 -0.29
N LEU A 78 0.84 -3.93 0.30
CA LEU A 78 1.16 -3.78 1.72
C LEU A 78 0.13 -4.52 2.59
N PHE A 79 -1.16 -4.33 2.32
CA PHE A 79 -2.23 -5.03 3.04
C PHE A 79 -2.11 -6.55 2.88
N ALA A 80 -1.93 -7.03 1.65
CA ALA A 80 -1.85 -8.44 1.32
C ALA A 80 -0.61 -9.11 1.95
N PHE A 81 0.53 -8.41 2.03
CA PHE A 81 1.72 -8.89 2.77
C PHE A 81 1.64 -8.69 4.29
N GLY A 82 0.54 -8.11 4.80
CA GLY A 82 0.36 -7.87 6.24
C GLY A 82 1.25 -6.75 6.80
N LEU A 83 1.75 -5.87 5.94
CA LEU A 83 2.56 -4.71 6.31
C LEU A 83 1.67 -3.51 6.70
N SER A 84 2.25 -2.60 7.48
CA SER A 84 1.56 -1.40 7.95
C SER A 84 1.26 -0.43 6.80
N ALA A 85 0.10 0.24 6.86
CA ALA A 85 -0.22 1.36 5.97
C ALA A 85 0.75 2.54 6.13
N ASN A 86 1.50 2.61 7.24
CA ASN A 86 2.56 3.60 7.47
C ASN A 86 3.91 3.17 6.89
N PHE A 87 3.95 2.17 5.99
CA PHE A 87 5.19 1.74 5.35
C PHE A 87 5.87 2.93 4.65
N PRO A 88 7.17 3.20 4.92
CA PRO A 88 7.83 4.36 4.35
C PRO A 88 7.91 4.28 2.83
N VAL A 89 7.32 5.26 2.14
CA VAL A 89 7.36 5.35 0.66
C VAL A 89 8.78 5.42 0.10
N SER A 90 9.75 5.90 0.90
CA SER A 90 11.18 5.90 0.55
C SER A 90 11.80 4.50 0.46
N ARG A 91 11.09 3.46 0.92
CA ARG A 91 11.50 2.05 0.87
C ARG A 91 10.74 1.26 -0.21
N ILE A 92 10.03 1.96 -1.10
CA ILE A 92 9.31 1.38 -2.23
C ILE A 92 10.09 1.68 -3.50
N PHE A 93 10.65 0.64 -4.11
CA PHE A 93 11.41 0.71 -5.35
C PHE A 93 10.54 0.25 -6.52
N ILE A 94 10.27 1.16 -7.44
CA ILE A 94 9.48 0.90 -8.65
C ILE A 94 10.43 0.86 -9.85
N TYR A 95 10.46 -0.27 -10.54
CA TYR A 95 11.24 -0.51 -11.76
C TYR A 95 10.31 -0.46 -12.97
N ASP A 96 9.69 0.70 -13.18
CA ASP A 96 8.79 1.02 -14.28
C ASP A 96 9.03 2.49 -14.65
N ASP A 97 9.00 2.81 -15.94
CA ASP A 97 9.18 4.18 -16.44
C ASP A 97 8.03 5.09 -15.98
N ASN A 98 6.81 4.54 -15.87
CA ASN A 98 5.62 5.23 -15.41
C ASN A 98 5.44 5.10 -13.88
N ARG A 99 6.42 5.60 -13.12
CA ARG A 99 6.40 5.58 -11.65
C ARG A 99 5.13 6.18 -11.04
N CYS A 100 4.58 7.21 -11.69
CA CYS A 100 3.39 7.91 -11.23
C CYS A 100 2.14 7.04 -11.21
N GLN A 101 2.09 5.92 -11.93
CA GLN A 101 0.96 5.00 -11.80
C GLN A 101 0.90 4.31 -10.44
N TYR A 102 2.04 4.16 -9.78
CA TYR A 102 2.17 3.38 -8.55
C TYR A 102 2.23 4.28 -7.32
N LEU A 103 2.98 5.38 -7.39
CA LEU A 103 3.23 6.26 -6.26
C LEU A 103 3.14 7.72 -6.68
N HIS A 104 2.35 8.52 -5.96
CA HIS A 104 2.31 9.97 -6.17
C HIS A 104 3.59 10.61 -5.62
N THR A 105 4.37 11.23 -6.50
CA THR A 105 5.49 12.09 -6.16
C THR A 105 5.22 13.51 -6.64
N GLN A 106 6.12 14.44 -6.31
CA GLN A 106 5.99 15.85 -6.73
C GLN A 106 5.94 16.00 -8.26
N ASP A 107 6.52 15.07 -9.00
CA ASP A 107 6.59 15.09 -10.46
C ASP A 107 5.31 14.53 -11.13
N CYS A 108 4.39 13.96 -10.34
CA CYS A 108 3.17 13.32 -10.86
C CYS A 108 1.99 14.27 -11.08
N GLY A 109 2.22 15.58 -10.90
CA GLY A 109 1.21 16.62 -11.08
C GLY A 109 0.20 16.70 -9.95
N ASP A 110 -0.98 17.21 -10.28
CA ASP A 110 -2.04 17.50 -9.30
C ASP A 110 -2.51 16.23 -8.55
N SER A 111 -2.60 16.35 -7.23
CA SER A 111 -2.93 15.21 -6.36
C SER A 111 -4.38 14.75 -6.52
N ALA A 112 -5.33 15.65 -6.77
CA ALA A 112 -6.73 15.26 -6.93
C ALA A 112 -6.94 14.50 -8.24
N LEU A 113 -6.39 15.01 -9.35
CA LEU A 113 -6.41 14.31 -10.64
C LEU A 113 -5.69 12.96 -10.58
N TRP A 114 -4.57 12.91 -9.88
CA TRP A 114 -3.85 11.67 -9.67
C TRP A 114 -4.70 10.63 -8.93
N ARG A 115 -5.40 11.05 -7.87
CA ARG A 115 -6.28 10.19 -7.08
C ARG A 115 -7.42 9.60 -7.92
N GLU A 116 -8.05 10.42 -8.76
CA GLU A 116 -9.13 9.97 -9.65
C GLU A 116 -8.65 8.94 -10.69
N LYS A 117 -7.39 9.04 -11.11
CA LYS A 117 -6.84 8.21 -12.18
C LYS A 117 -6.18 6.91 -11.69
N TYR A 118 -5.51 6.94 -10.54
CA TYR A 118 -4.60 5.88 -10.11
C TYR A 118 -4.95 5.22 -8.78
N LEU A 119 -6.05 5.63 -8.14
CA LEU A 119 -6.61 4.89 -7.01
C LEU A 119 -7.67 3.91 -7.48
N TYR A 120 -7.81 2.83 -6.72
CA TYR A 120 -8.80 1.80 -6.96
C TYR A 120 -9.54 1.47 -5.68
N CYS A 121 -10.69 0.85 -5.86
CA CYS A 121 -11.44 0.21 -4.79
C CYS A 121 -11.45 -1.29 -5.06
N TYR A 122 -11.32 -2.09 -4.00
CA TYR A 122 -11.40 -3.54 -4.06
C TYR A 122 -12.26 -4.06 -2.92
N GLU A 123 -13.15 -4.99 -3.23
CA GLU A 123 -13.93 -5.70 -2.23
C GLU A 123 -13.93 -7.19 -2.52
N ILE A 124 -13.72 -7.98 -1.47
CA ILE A 124 -13.83 -9.43 -1.50
C ILE A 124 -14.73 -9.92 -0.38
N THR A 125 -15.58 -10.89 -0.71
CA THR A 125 -16.36 -11.67 0.25
C THR A 125 -15.93 -13.14 0.19
N LEU A 126 -15.82 -13.72 1.37
CA LEU A 126 -15.31 -15.05 1.66
C LEU A 126 -16.17 -15.71 2.74
N PRO A 127 -16.10 -17.04 2.94
CA PRO A 127 -16.66 -17.69 4.11
C PRO A 127 -16.19 -17.02 5.40
N ALA A 128 -17.04 -16.98 6.43
CA ALA A 128 -16.67 -16.33 7.70
C ALA A 128 -15.47 -16.99 8.36
N ALA A 129 -15.28 -18.30 8.15
CA ALA A 129 -14.18 -19.08 8.72
C ALA A 129 -12.83 -18.87 8.01
N THR A 130 -12.75 -18.12 6.90
CA THR A 130 -11.49 -17.93 6.18
C THR A 130 -10.43 -17.27 7.06
N GLU A 131 -9.25 -17.88 7.09
CA GLU A 131 -8.12 -17.42 7.87
C GLU A 131 -7.37 -16.27 7.18
N ARG A 132 -6.52 -15.59 7.96
CA ARG A 132 -5.82 -14.40 7.48
C ARG A 132 -4.92 -14.67 6.29
N GLU A 133 -4.09 -15.68 6.40
CA GLU A 133 -3.10 -16.05 5.40
C GLU A 133 -3.79 -16.47 4.10
N GLU A 134 -4.95 -17.11 4.20
CA GLU A 134 -5.76 -17.55 3.06
C GLU A 134 -6.34 -16.36 2.29
N TYR A 135 -7.00 -15.42 2.97
CA TYR A 135 -7.52 -14.24 2.26
C TYR A 135 -6.41 -13.35 1.71
N GLN A 136 -5.28 -13.26 2.41
CA GLN A 136 -4.12 -12.50 1.94
C GLN A 136 -3.57 -13.08 0.65
N GLN A 137 -3.41 -14.40 0.58
CA GLN A 137 -2.99 -15.08 -0.64
C GLN A 137 -4.01 -14.91 -1.77
N ARG A 138 -5.31 -14.95 -1.47
CA ARG A 138 -6.35 -14.72 -2.48
C ARG A 138 -6.28 -13.31 -3.06
N ILE A 139 -6.10 -12.30 -2.21
CA ILE A 139 -5.88 -10.91 -2.64
C ILE A 139 -4.61 -10.81 -3.50
N LEU A 140 -3.51 -11.46 -3.13
CA LEU A 140 -2.28 -11.47 -3.95
C LEU A 140 -2.54 -12.05 -5.35
N ASN A 141 -3.33 -13.12 -5.46
CA ASN A 141 -3.68 -13.72 -6.75
C ASN A 141 -4.53 -12.78 -7.61
N ASP A 142 -5.49 -12.07 -6.99
CA ASP A 142 -6.35 -11.10 -7.68
C ASP A 142 -5.54 -9.88 -8.15
N LEU A 143 -4.60 -9.40 -7.33
CA LEU A 143 -3.65 -8.34 -7.69
C LEU A 143 -2.72 -8.76 -8.84
N ASP A 144 -2.22 -10.00 -8.80
CA ASP A 144 -1.39 -10.57 -9.86
C ASP A 144 -2.14 -10.61 -11.19
N SER A 145 -3.39 -11.07 -11.16
CA SER A 145 -4.26 -11.13 -12.34
C SER A 145 -4.55 -9.74 -12.90
N MET A 146 -4.89 -8.77 -12.04
CA MET A 146 -5.29 -7.43 -12.46
C MET A 146 -4.11 -6.59 -12.96
N PHE A 147 -2.99 -6.58 -12.23
CA PHE A 147 -1.91 -5.62 -12.47
C PHE A 147 -0.70 -6.22 -13.20
N GLN A 148 -0.56 -7.55 -13.23
CA GLN A 148 0.56 -8.24 -13.89
C GLN A 148 1.93 -7.75 -13.41
N LEU A 149 2.08 -7.60 -12.09
CA LEU A 149 3.30 -7.11 -11.44
C LEU A 149 4.02 -8.24 -10.71
N GLU A 150 5.34 -8.21 -10.72
CA GLU A 150 6.15 -8.95 -9.76
C GLU A 150 6.45 -8.01 -8.59
N VAL A 151 5.86 -8.30 -7.43
CA VAL A 151 6.07 -7.53 -6.20
C VAL A 151 6.76 -8.40 -5.17
N LYS A 152 7.83 -7.86 -4.57
CA LYS A 152 8.66 -8.56 -3.59
C LYS A 152 8.85 -7.72 -2.33
N ILE A 153 8.87 -8.42 -1.19
CA ILE A 153 9.26 -7.85 0.10
C ILE A 153 10.57 -8.49 0.51
N GLU A 154 11.61 -7.68 0.63
CA GLU A 154 12.97 -8.14 0.91
C GLU A 154 13.56 -7.37 2.09
N LYS A 155 14.57 -7.95 2.75
CA LYS A 155 15.37 -7.26 3.75
C LYS A 155 16.65 -6.78 3.09
N GLU A 156 16.86 -5.47 3.12
CA GLU A 156 18.06 -4.84 2.56
C GLU A 156 18.92 -4.28 3.69
N HIS A 157 20.25 -4.43 3.55
CA HIS A 157 21.21 -3.78 4.43
C HIS A 157 21.51 -2.39 3.90
N VAL A 158 21.14 -1.36 4.66
CA VAL A 158 21.42 0.03 4.30
C VAL A 158 22.40 0.63 5.28
N VAL A 159 23.35 1.39 4.71
CA VAL A 159 24.34 2.13 5.48
C VAL A 159 23.62 3.15 6.35
N SER A 160 23.72 3.00 7.67
CA SER A 160 23.11 3.93 8.60
C SER A 160 24.02 5.11 8.90
N ASP A 161 25.34 4.87 8.90
CA ASP A 161 26.34 5.89 9.22
C ASP A 161 27.53 5.81 8.27
N ILE A 162 28.03 6.99 7.91
CA ILE A 162 29.16 7.18 7.01
C ILE A 162 30.16 8.09 7.73
N TYR A 163 31.41 7.65 7.84
CA TYR A 163 32.53 8.45 8.32
C TYR A 163 33.43 8.85 7.16
N TYR A 164 33.86 10.11 7.12
CA TYR A 164 34.82 10.57 6.10
C TYR A 164 36.25 10.22 6.53
N ASN A 165 36.89 9.30 5.82
CA ASN A 165 38.25 8.88 6.12
C ASN A 165 39.26 9.86 5.51
N GLU A 166 39.81 10.77 6.31
CA GLU A 166 40.80 11.76 5.88
C GLU A 166 42.07 11.15 5.27
N LYS A 167 42.45 9.91 5.64
CA LYS A 167 43.63 9.24 5.08
C LYS A 167 43.39 8.65 3.69
N LEU A 168 42.15 8.22 3.41
CA LEU A 168 41.77 7.63 2.12
C LEU A 168 41.07 8.65 1.20
N GLY A 169 40.72 9.83 1.72
CA GLY A 169 40.01 10.88 0.99
C GLY A 169 38.58 10.50 0.58
N CYS A 170 37.99 9.46 1.18
CA CYS A 170 36.68 8.93 0.80
C CYS A 170 35.77 8.65 2.00
N PRO A 171 34.44 8.78 1.82
CA PRO A 171 33.46 8.32 2.80
C PRO A 171 33.45 6.79 2.91
N VAL A 172 33.45 6.29 4.14
CA VAL A 172 33.42 4.85 4.46
C VAL A 172 32.20 4.56 5.34
N ALA A 173 31.42 3.54 4.98
CA ALA A 173 30.29 3.07 5.77
C ALA A 173 30.77 2.50 7.12
N THR A 174 30.22 2.99 8.22
CA THR A 174 30.61 2.57 9.57
C THR A 174 29.61 1.63 10.23
N SER A 175 28.36 1.60 9.76
CA SER A 175 27.33 0.71 10.28
C SER A 175 26.23 0.45 9.25
N TRP A 176 25.63 -0.72 9.40
CA TRP A 176 24.59 -1.23 8.53
C TRP A 176 23.35 -1.54 9.37
N HIS A 177 22.18 -1.24 8.84
CA HIS A 177 20.91 -1.62 9.44
C HIS A 177 20.07 -2.37 8.42
N GLU A 178 19.40 -3.42 8.89
CA GLU A 178 18.37 -4.09 8.09
C GLU A 178 17.13 -3.21 8.01
N GLN A 179 16.60 -3.06 6.81
CA GLN A 179 15.28 -2.50 6.59
C GLN A 179 14.49 -3.35 5.59
N THR A 180 13.19 -3.48 5.84
CA THR A 180 12.26 -4.09 4.89
C THR A 180 11.98 -3.12 3.75
N VAL A 181 12.11 -3.60 2.52
CA VAL A 181 11.84 -2.85 1.29
C VAL A 181 10.78 -3.56 0.46
N MET A 182 10.04 -2.79 -0.33
CA MET A 182 9.13 -3.31 -1.34
C MET A 182 9.68 -2.99 -2.73
N THR A 183 9.77 -3.99 -3.58
CA THR A 183 10.14 -3.85 -4.99
C THR A 183 8.93 -4.16 -5.85
N ILE A 184 8.60 -3.27 -6.79
CA ILE A 184 7.53 -3.43 -7.77
C ILE A 184 8.15 -3.35 -9.16
N LYS A 185 7.90 -4.36 -9.99
CA LYS A 185 8.27 -4.33 -11.41
C LYS A 185 7.17 -4.95 -12.26
N PRO A 186 6.92 -4.46 -13.48
CA PRO A 186 6.06 -5.14 -14.43
C PRO A 186 6.60 -6.55 -14.70
N LYS A 187 5.70 -7.52 -14.82
CA LYS A 187 6.07 -8.77 -15.47
C LYS A 187 6.34 -8.43 -16.92
N ASN A 188 7.59 -8.57 -17.36
CA ASN A 188 7.92 -8.42 -18.77
C ASN A 188 7.01 -9.37 -19.56
N VAL A 189 6.10 -8.80 -20.36
CA VAL A 189 5.61 -9.50 -21.55
C VAL A 189 6.88 -9.75 -22.34
N LEU A 190 7.29 -11.01 -22.47
CA LEU A 190 8.39 -11.40 -23.34
C LEU A 190 8.20 -10.64 -24.66
N CYS A 191 9.14 -9.77 -25.02
CA CYS A 191 9.22 -9.29 -26.39
C CYS A 191 9.39 -10.53 -27.26
N SER A 192 8.31 -10.91 -27.94
CA SER A 192 8.29 -11.90 -29.01
C SER A 192 8.88 -11.31 -30.29
#